data_AF-A0A8T6EQU0-F1
#
_entry.id   AF-A0A8T6EQU0-F1
#
_cell.length_a   1.000
_cell.length_b   1.000
_cell.length_c   1.000
_cell.angle_alpha   90.00
_cell.angle_beta   90.00
_cell.angle_gamma   90.00
#
_symmetry.space_group_name_H-M   'P 1'
#
loop_
_entity.id
_entity.type
_entity.pdbx_description
1 polymer ?
#
loop_
_entity_poly.entity_id
_entity_poly.type
_entity_poly.pdbx_seq_one_letter_code
_entity_poly.pdbx_strand_id
1 'polypeptide(L)'
;MPARKPTRSLDEYEAKRDFEKTPEPPPGPATPAEGPLTFVVQQHRATRMHYDLRLEVGGAMPSWPVPRGPSLDPAERRLAIQTEDHPLGYASFEGVIPKGEYGAGEVIVWDNGTYSPDEGGALSFHDRAE
;
A
#
# COMPACT_ATOMS: atom_id res chain seq x y z
N MET A 1 1.53 -25.73 7.05
CA MET A 1 2.80 -25.01 6.79
C MET A 1 2.93 -23.90 7.83
N PRO A 2 4.09 -23.69 8.48
CA PRO A 2 4.19 -22.63 9.48
C PRO A 2 4.04 -21.25 8.81
N ALA A 3 3.16 -20.42 9.36
CA ALA A 3 2.97 -19.02 8.99
C ALA A 3 4.32 -18.30 8.86
N ARG A 4 4.61 -17.74 7.67
CA ARG A 4 5.80 -16.90 7.47
C ARG A 4 5.57 -15.61 8.27
N LYS A 5 6.45 -15.33 9.25
CA LYS A 5 6.38 -14.08 10.01
C LYS A 5 6.54 -12.89 9.06
N PRO A 6 5.85 -11.77 9.31
CA PRO A 6 6.08 -10.53 8.57
C PRO A 6 7.55 -10.13 8.72
N THR A 7 8.17 -9.72 7.62
CA THR A 7 9.57 -9.28 7.58
C THR A 7 9.70 -7.75 7.55
N ARG A 8 8.58 -7.03 7.42
CA ARG A 8 8.47 -5.57 7.45
C ARG A 8 7.77 -5.11 8.73
N SER A 9 8.14 -3.91 9.22
CA SER A 9 7.61 -3.35 10.46
C SER A 9 6.56 -2.27 10.17
N LEU A 10 5.52 -2.21 11.01
CA LEU A 10 4.49 -1.17 10.99
C LEU A 10 4.66 -0.15 12.12
N ASP A 11 5.76 -0.20 12.89
CA ASP A 11 5.97 0.66 14.07
C ASP A 11 5.92 2.15 13.70
N GLU A 12 6.47 2.53 12.55
CA GLU A 12 6.45 3.92 12.08
C GLU A 12 5.05 4.38 11.64
N TYR A 13 4.26 3.47 11.05
CA TYR A 13 2.86 3.73 10.72
C TYR A 13 2.03 3.95 11.98
N GLU A 14 2.18 3.05 12.96
CA GLU A 14 1.50 3.14 14.26
C GLU A 14 1.85 4.44 14.99
N ALA A 15 3.13 4.80 15.04
CA ALA A 15 3.59 6.01 15.71
C ALA A 15 3.06 7.31 15.08
N LYS A 16 2.65 7.27 13.80
CA LYS A 16 2.14 8.43 13.06
C LYS A 16 0.62 8.50 13.00
N ARG A 17 -0.12 7.62 13.67
CA ARG A 17 -1.59 7.58 13.62
C ARG A 17 -2.22 7.63 14.99
N ASP A 18 -3.33 8.36 15.07
CA ASP A 18 -4.24 8.35 16.20
C ASP A 18 -5.54 7.68 15.75
N PHE A 19 -5.66 6.37 16.00
CA PHE A 19 -6.82 5.55 15.56
C PHE A 19 -8.13 5.88 16.27
N GLU A 20 -8.12 6.76 17.29
CA GLU A 20 -9.36 7.34 17.84
C GLU A 20 -9.88 8.50 16.97
N LYS A 21 -9.03 9.09 16.14
CA LYS A 21 -9.35 10.24 15.28
C LYS A 21 -9.48 9.87 13.81
N THR A 22 -8.58 9.02 13.31
CA THR A 22 -8.58 8.63 11.89
C THR A 22 -9.43 7.37 11.66
N PRO A 23 -10.20 7.29 10.55
CA PRO A 23 -10.88 6.05 10.15
C PRO A 23 -9.92 5.04 9.49
N GLU A 24 -8.63 5.35 9.40
CA GLU A 24 -7.62 4.45 8.86
C GLU A 24 -7.53 3.16 9.68
N PRO A 25 -7.30 2.00 9.04
CA PRO A 25 -7.25 0.73 9.74
C PRO A 25 -6.03 0.64 10.66
N PRO A 26 -6.21 0.17 11.91
CA PRO A 26 -5.06 -0.17 12.75
C PRO A 26 -4.27 -1.33 12.13
N PRO A 27 -3.01 -1.53 12.53
CA PRO A 27 -2.26 -2.73 12.22
C PRO A 27 -3.06 -3.96 12.64
N GLY A 28 -3.40 -4.78 11.66
CA GLY A 28 -4.01 -6.08 11.90
C GLY A 28 -2.95 -7.12 12.26
N PRO A 29 -3.37 -8.28 12.80
CA PRO A 29 -2.47 -9.44 12.84
C PRO A 29 -1.94 -9.68 11.43
N ALA A 30 -0.63 -9.93 11.30
CA ALA A 30 -0.03 -10.37 10.06
C ALA A 30 -0.54 -11.77 9.75
N THR A 31 -1.76 -11.88 9.25
CA THR A 31 -2.28 -13.13 8.72
C THR A 31 -1.41 -13.46 7.52
N PRO A 32 -0.90 -14.70 7.40
CA PRO A 32 -0.27 -15.14 6.16
C PRO A 32 -1.32 -14.99 5.07
N ALA A 33 -1.17 -14.00 4.21
CA ALA A 33 -2.03 -13.91 3.06
C ALA A 33 -1.64 -15.07 2.13
N GLU A 34 -2.61 -15.94 1.88
CA GLU A 34 -2.59 -16.99 0.86
C GLU A 34 -3.08 -16.36 -0.47
N GLY A 35 -2.74 -16.95 -1.62
CA GLY A 35 -3.07 -16.38 -2.93
C GLY A 35 -2.05 -15.35 -3.44
N PRO A 36 -2.27 -14.73 -4.62
CA PRO A 36 -1.30 -13.84 -5.27
C PRO A 36 -0.91 -12.62 -4.43
N LEU A 37 0.21 -11.97 -4.78
CA LEU A 37 0.57 -10.66 -4.21
C LEU A 37 -0.39 -9.59 -4.75
N THR A 38 -0.74 -8.65 -3.89
CA THR A 38 -1.70 -7.60 -4.21
C THR A 38 -1.04 -6.22 -4.34
N PHE A 39 -1.59 -5.37 -5.19
CA PHE A 39 -1.22 -3.97 -5.27
C PHE A 39 -2.46 -3.09 -5.12
N VAL A 40 -2.25 -1.86 -4.69
CA VAL A 40 -3.25 -0.81 -4.71
C VAL A 40 -2.61 0.50 -5.20
N VAL A 41 -3.39 1.26 -5.96
CA VAL A 41 -3.12 2.66 -6.26
C VAL A 41 -4.27 3.47 -5.68
N GLN A 42 -3.98 4.26 -4.65
CA GLN A 42 -4.97 5.17 -4.06
C GLN A 42 -4.80 6.56 -4.65
N GLN A 43 -5.90 7.21 -5.03
CA GLN A 43 -5.87 8.65 -5.31
C GLN A 43 -6.09 9.40 -4.00
N HIS A 44 -5.18 10.32 -3.67
CA HIS A 44 -5.17 11.02 -2.41
C HIS A 44 -5.21 12.54 -2.62
N ARG A 45 -6.35 13.13 -2.27
CA ARG A 45 -6.57 14.58 -2.27
C ARG A 45 -6.17 15.22 -0.94
N ALA A 46 -4.87 15.20 -0.66
CA ALA A 46 -4.26 15.92 0.46
C ALA A 46 -4.03 17.41 0.10
N THR A 47 -3.00 18.04 0.69
CA THR A 47 -2.57 19.41 0.31
C THR A 47 -2.27 19.55 -1.19
N ARG A 48 -1.75 18.48 -1.79
CA ARG A 48 -1.62 18.32 -3.24
C ARG A 48 -2.21 16.97 -3.63
N MET A 49 -2.92 16.95 -4.76
CA MET A 49 -3.37 15.70 -5.35
C MET A 49 -2.15 14.85 -5.72
N HIS A 50 -2.16 13.59 -5.33
CA HIS A 50 -1.17 12.60 -5.69
C HIS A 50 -1.80 11.20 -5.67
N TYR A 51 -1.02 10.21 -6.04
CA TYR A 51 -1.43 8.80 -5.99
C TYR A 51 -0.45 8.03 -5.13
N ASP A 52 -0.94 7.17 -4.25
CA ASP A 52 -0.10 6.30 -3.44
C ASP A 52 -0.08 4.91 -4.06
N LEU A 53 1.08 4.51 -4.60
CA LEU A 53 1.32 3.14 -5.03
C LEU A 53 1.74 2.32 -3.81
N ARG A 54 1.11 1.17 -3.61
CA ARG A 54 1.48 0.23 -2.54
C ARG A 54 1.51 -1.20 -3.08
N LEU A 55 2.51 -1.95 -2.64
CA LEU A 55 2.74 -3.33 -3.08
C LEU A 55 2.81 -4.22 -1.85
N GLU A 56 2.05 -5.31 -1.83
CA GLU A 56 2.15 -6.29 -0.75
C GLU A 56 3.48 -7.04 -0.77
N VAL A 57 4.32 -6.82 0.24
CA VAL A 57 5.62 -7.49 0.36
C VAL A 57 5.95 -7.73 1.82
N GLY A 58 6.20 -8.99 2.18
CA GLY A 58 6.69 -9.35 3.52
C GLY A 58 5.65 -9.11 4.64
N GLY A 59 4.35 -9.17 4.31
CA GLY A 59 3.25 -8.99 5.28
C GLY A 59 2.84 -7.54 5.54
N ALA A 60 3.39 -6.58 4.80
CA ALA A 60 3.01 -5.17 4.83
C ALA A 60 2.98 -4.60 3.40
N MET A 61 2.61 -3.32 3.29
CA MET A 61 2.55 -2.58 2.03
C MET A 61 3.55 -1.42 2.02
N PRO A 62 4.81 -1.64 1.58
CA PRO A 62 5.68 -0.54 1.18
C PRO A 62 4.96 0.38 0.20
N SER A 63 5.14 1.67 0.41
CA SER A 63 4.30 2.70 -0.19
C SER A 63 5.16 3.80 -0.82
N TRP A 64 4.67 4.34 -1.93
CA TRP A 64 5.30 5.43 -2.65
C TRP A 64 4.25 6.44 -3.14
N PRO A 65 4.26 7.68 -2.64
CA PRO A 65 3.53 8.77 -3.25
C PRO A 65 4.11 9.09 -4.63
N VAL A 66 3.22 9.17 -5.62
CA VAL A 66 3.46 9.47 -7.02
C VAL A 66 2.68 10.74 -7.38
N PRO A 67 3.31 11.94 -7.31
CA PRO A 67 2.59 13.21 -7.45
C PRO A 67 1.83 13.38 -8.76
N ARG A 68 2.33 12.78 -9.85
CA ARG A 68 1.66 12.84 -11.16
C ARG A 68 0.81 11.60 -11.47
N GLY A 69 0.79 10.60 -10.59
CA GLY A 69 0.17 9.29 -10.83
C GLY A 69 0.98 8.37 -11.75
N PRO A 70 0.49 7.15 -11.99
CA PRO A 70 1.10 6.20 -12.94
C PRO A 70 1.03 6.71 -14.38
N SER A 71 1.82 6.11 -15.27
CA SER A 71 1.76 6.36 -16.72
C SER A 71 1.81 5.05 -17.49
N LEU A 72 1.08 5.00 -18.60
CA LEU A 72 1.15 3.91 -19.57
C LEU A 72 2.21 4.16 -20.64
N ASP A 73 2.79 5.37 -20.71
CA ASP A 73 3.88 5.69 -21.61
C ASP A 73 5.22 5.29 -20.96
N PRO A 74 5.97 4.31 -21.52
CA PRO A 74 7.23 3.86 -20.97
C PRO A 74 8.35 4.92 -21.04
N ALA A 75 8.20 5.98 -21.84
CA ALA A 75 9.16 7.08 -21.90
C ALA A 75 8.97 8.08 -20.75
N GLU A 76 7.80 8.11 -20.11
CA GLU A 76 7.51 9.04 -19.02
C GLU A 76 8.03 8.54 -17.68
N ARG A 77 8.96 9.29 -17.07
CA ARG A 77 9.45 9.00 -15.72
C ARG A 77 8.58 9.68 -14.66
N ARG A 78 8.15 8.91 -13.67
CA ARG A 78 7.37 9.38 -12.51
C ARG A 78 8.22 9.31 -11.25
N LEU A 79 8.19 10.36 -10.43
CA LEU A 79 8.84 10.38 -9.12
C LEU A 79 8.02 9.51 -8.17
N ALA A 80 8.69 8.60 -7.47
CA ALA A 80 8.12 7.74 -6.43
C ALA A 80 9.12 7.67 -5.28
N ILE A 81 8.82 8.32 -4.15
CA ILE A 81 9.69 8.33 -2.96
C ILE A 81 9.09 7.37 -1.95
N GLN A 82 9.89 6.46 -1.41
CA GLN A 82 9.38 5.50 -0.44
C GLN A 82 8.99 6.19 0.86
N THR A 83 7.82 5.84 1.38
CA THR A 83 7.31 6.26 2.70
C THR A 83 7.13 5.04 3.60
N GLU A 84 6.44 5.21 4.71
CA GLU A 84 6.22 4.17 5.71
C GLU A 84 5.41 3.01 5.13
N ASP A 85 5.69 1.80 5.61
CA ASP A 85 4.90 0.62 5.26
C ASP A 85 3.48 0.75 5.84
N HIS A 86 2.47 0.33 5.09
CA HIS A 86 1.07 0.35 5.52
C HIS A 86 0.57 -1.06 5.82
N PRO A 87 -0.42 -1.24 6.72
CA PRO A 87 -1.01 -2.54 6.99
C PRO A 87 -1.78 -3.07 5.78
N LEU A 88 -1.88 -4.41 5.64
CA LEU A 88 -2.60 -5.02 4.53
C LEU A 88 -4.07 -4.57 4.41
N GLY A 89 -4.72 -4.31 5.55
CA GLY A 89 -6.09 -3.78 5.58
C GLY A 89 -6.25 -2.39 4.96
N TYR A 90 -5.14 -1.65 4.76
CA TYR A 90 -5.17 -0.33 4.13
C TYR A 90 -5.50 -0.39 2.64
N ALA A 91 -5.34 -1.55 1.98
CA ALA A 91 -5.57 -1.69 0.54
C ALA A 91 -7.02 -1.41 0.13
N SER A 92 -7.97 -1.66 1.03
CA SER A 92 -9.39 -1.41 0.81
C SER A 92 -9.89 -0.12 1.47
N PHE A 93 -8.99 0.69 2.03
CA PHE A 93 -9.39 1.94 2.69
C PHE A 93 -9.79 3.00 1.64
N GLU A 94 -11.02 3.49 1.78
CA GLU A 94 -11.54 4.69 1.15
C GLU A 94 -12.21 5.54 2.22
N GLY A 95 -12.01 6.85 2.18
CA GLY A 95 -12.56 7.74 3.19
C GLY A 95 -11.89 9.09 3.27
N VAL A 96 -12.13 9.79 4.37
CA VAL A 96 -11.55 11.10 4.64
C VAL A 96 -10.69 11.02 5.88
N ILE A 97 -9.39 11.25 5.71
CA ILE A 97 -8.45 11.43 6.82
C ILE A 97 -8.66 12.85 7.37
N PRO A 98 -9.06 13.01 8.65
CA PRO A 98 -9.44 14.30 9.20
C PRO A 98 -8.32 15.35 9.13
N LYS A 99 -8.71 16.63 9.06
CA LYS A 99 -7.75 17.74 9.12
C LYS A 99 -6.98 17.70 10.45
N GLY A 100 -5.66 17.88 10.36
CA GLY A 100 -4.76 17.84 11.52
C GLY A 100 -4.10 16.47 11.72
N GLU A 101 -4.65 15.42 11.14
CA GLU A 101 -4.03 14.09 11.11
C GLU A 101 -2.96 13.99 10.02
N TYR A 102 -2.02 13.08 10.20
CA TYR A 102 -0.99 12.80 9.20
C TYR A 102 -1.64 12.23 7.94
N GLY A 103 -1.39 12.87 6.79
CA GLY A 103 -2.04 12.48 5.54
C GLY A 103 -3.49 12.98 5.42
N ALA A 104 -3.88 14.04 6.12
CA ALA A 104 -5.22 14.63 5.97
C ALA A 104 -5.62 14.86 4.50
N GLY A 105 -6.78 14.33 4.11
CA GLY A 105 -7.23 14.33 2.72
C GLY A 105 -8.31 13.30 2.44
N GLU A 106 -8.90 13.38 1.25
CA GLU A 106 -9.81 12.34 0.76
C GLU A 106 -8.99 11.27 0.04
N VAL A 107 -9.30 10.00 0.30
CA VAL A 107 -8.64 8.83 -0.27
C VAL A 107 -9.69 7.96 -0.95
N ILE A 108 -9.43 7.58 -2.20
CA ILE A 108 -10.18 6.54 -2.91
C ILE A 108 -9.21 5.48 -3.44
N VAL A 109 -9.69 4.26 -3.60
CA VAL A 109 -8.99 3.20 -4.33
C VAL A 109 -9.19 3.47 -5.82
N TRP A 110 -8.16 4.01 -6.48
CA TRP A 110 -8.20 4.35 -7.89
C TRP A 110 -7.98 3.12 -8.79
N ASP A 111 -7.10 2.21 -8.35
CA ASP A 111 -6.86 0.92 -8.99
C ASP A 111 -6.41 -0.10 -7.93
N ASN A 112 -6.69 -1.38 -8.17
CA ASN A 112 -6.22 -2.47 -7.34
C ASN A 112 -6.20 -3.77 -8.14
N GLY A 113 -5.35 -4.70 -7.72
CA GLY A 113 -5.30 -6.01 -8.34
C GLY A 113 -4.17 -6.84 -7.80
N THR A 114 -3.72 -7.78 -8.63
CA THR A 114 -2.62 -8.68 -8.31
C THR A 114 -1.39 -8.34 -9.14
N TYR A 115 -0.22 -8.59 -8.58
CA TYR A 115 1.04 -8.42 -9.31
C TYR A 115 1.96 -9.61 -9.08
N SER A 116 2.91 -9.78 -9.97
CA SER A 116 3.98 -10.76 -9.85
C SER A 116 5.33 -10.05 -9.90
N PRO A 117 6.25 -10.31 -8.97
CA PRO A 117 7.62 -9.83 -9.10
C PRO A 117 8.27 -10.55 -10.27
N ASP A 118 9.03 -9.82 -11.08
CA ASP A 118 9.81 -10.41 -12.17
C ASP A 118 11.07 -11.10 -11.62
N GLU A 119 10.87 -12.24 -10.93
CA GLU A 119 11.97 -13.07 -10.43
C GLU A 119 12.53 -13.94 -11.57
N GLY A 120 13.30 -13.31 -12.45
CA GLY A 120 14.00 -14.01 -13.53
C GLY A 120 13.13 -14.36 -14.74
N GLY A 121 12.09 -13.57 -15.04
CA GLY A 121 11.22 -13.74 -16.20
C GLY A 121 10.00 -14.62 -15.99
N ALA A 122 9.82 -15.18 -14.79
CA ALA A 122 8.66 -16.00 -14.44
C ALA A 122 7.59 -15.15 -13.77
N LEU A 123 6.41 -15.07 -14.39
CA LEU A 123 5.23 -14.42 -13.81
C LEU A 123 4.35 -15.49 -13.14
N SER A 124 4.22 -15.43 -11.83
CA SER A 124 3.22 -16.21 -11.07
C SER A 124 2.15 -15.29 -10.50
N PHE A 125 0.90 -15.56 -10.89
CA PHE A 125 -0.30 -14.89 -10.38
C PHE A 125 -1.15 -15.85 -9.52
N HIS A 126 -0.56 -16.97 -9.11
CA HIS A 126 -1.18 -18.01 -8.29
C HIS A 126 -0.62 -17.97 -6.86
N ASP A 127 -0.89 -19.00 -6.07
CA ASP A 127 -0.43 -19.08 -4.68
C ASP A 127 1.07 -18.82 -4.52
N ARG A 128 1.45 -18.24 -3.37
CA ARG A 128 2.83 -17.80 -2.99
C ARG A 128 3.82 -18.96 -2.78
N ALA A 129 3.58 -20.11 -3.40
CA ALA A 129 4.25 -21.37 -3.15
C ALA A 129 4.81 -22.06 -4.43
N GLU A 130 5.17 -21.28 -5.45
CA GLU A 130 6.08 -21.74 -6.50
C GLU A 130 7.46 -21.10 -6.35
#